data_AF-K1ZTQ2-F1
#
_entry.id   AF-K1ZTQ2-F1
#
_cell.length_a   1.000
_cell.length_b   1.000
_cell.length_c   1.000
_cell.angle_alpha   90.00
_cell.angle_beta   90.00
_cell.angle_gamma   90.00
#
_symmetry.space_group_name_H-M   'P 1'
#
loop_
_entity.id
_entity.type
_entity.pdbx_description
1 polymer ?
#
loop_
_entity_poly.entity_id
_entity_poly.type
_entity_poly.pdbx_seq_one_letter_code
_entity_poly.pdbx_strand_id
1 'polypeptide(L)'
;MAVRVVSDISLFPYYLMCSHCKKPLIIEHPRDLDLRVEPVNVGGRRLYVRQLPVVTCPQCKKETRLPVRDRDIVMDRYLRDGKRQK
;
A
#
# COMPACT_ATOMS: atom_id res chain seq x y z
N MET A 1 20.85 -28.84 8.55
CA MET A 1 19.77 -28.07 9.23
C MET A 1 19.30 -26.98 8.27
N ALA A 2 18.14 -27.14 7.64
CA ALA A 2 17.60 -26.14 6.74
C ALA A 2 16.88 -25.07 7.57
N VAL A 3 17.50 -23.90 7.72
CA VAL A 3 16.85 -22.74 8.33
C VAL A 3 15.80 -22.25 7.34
N ARG A 4 14.57 -22.78 7.44
CA ARG A 4 13.40 -22.11 6.88
C ARG A 4 13.18 -20.86 7.73
N VAL A 5 13.76 -19.74 7.31
CA VAL A 5 13.31 -18.43 7.77
C VAL A 5 11.90 -18.25 7.21
N VAL A 6 10.91 -18.70 7.96
CA VAL A 6 9.50 -18.31 7.74
C VAL A 6 9.37 -16.88 8.25
N SER A 7 9.94 -15.93 7.51
CA SER A 7 9.61 -14.51 7.67
C SER A 7 8.27 -14.25 6.97
N ASP A 8 7.23 -14.92 7.44
CA ASP A 8 5.87 -14.84 6.89
C ASP A 8 4.93 -14.27 7.95
N ILE A 9 5.34 -13.17 8.57
CA ILE A 9 4.39 -12.25 9.22
C ILE A 9 3.66 -11.59 8.05
N SER A 10 2.68 -12.32 7.53
CA SER A 10 1.90 -11.90 6.40
C SER A 10 1.07 -10.69 6.84
N LEU A 11 1.51 -9.49 6.43
CA LEU A 11 0.77 -8.23 6.59
C LEU A 11 -0.61 -8.27 5.91
N PHE A 12 -0.79 -9.23 5.00
CA PHE A 12 -2.02 -9.44 4.26
C PHE A 12 -2.70 -10.74 4.76
N PRO A 13 -4.02 -10.76 4.98
CA PRO A 13 -4.99 -9.72 4.64
C PRO A 13 -4.85 -8.47 5.51
N TYR A 14 -4.79 -7.30 4.85
CA TYR A 14 -4.68 -6.00 5.51
C TYR A 14 -6.06 -5.38 5.63
N TYR A 15 -6.46 -5.05 6.85
CA TYR A 15 -7.78 -4.52 7.17
C TYR A 15 -7.71 -3.01 7.32
N LEU A 16 -8.44 -2.30 6.48
CA LEU A 16 -8.51 -0.84 6.48
C LEU A 16 -9.97 -0.41 6.58
N MET A 17 -10.28 0.65 7.34
CA MET A 17 -11.59 1.29 7.22
C MET A 17 -11.56 2.34 6.12
N CYS A 18 -12.53 2.31 5.22
CA CYS A 18 -12.69 3.37 4.22
C CYS A 18 -12.82 4.72 4.93
N SER A 19 -11.99 5.70 4.54
CA SER A 19 -12.01 7.04 5.14
C SER A 19 -13.35 7.75 4.93
N HIS A 20 -14.03 7.46 3.82
CA HIS A 20 -15.26 8.10 3.38
C HIS A 20 -16.53 7.45 3.93
N CYS A 21 -16.72 6.13 3.74
CA CYS A 21 -17.95 5.44 4.12
C CYS A 21 -17.83 4.60 5.40
N LYS A 22 -16.64 4.57 6.02
CA LYS A 22 -16.33 3.80 7.25
C LYS A 22 -16.60 2.30 7.13
N LYS A 23 -16.76 1.77 5.93
CA LYS A 23 -16.90 0.32 5.72
C LYS A 23 -15.53 -0.36 5.75
N PRO A 24 -15.46 -1.58 6.30
CA PRO A 24 -14.22 -2.35 6.29
C PRO A 24 -13.84 -2.68 4.84
N LEU A 25 -12.55 -2.52 4.56
CA LEU A 25 -11.88 -2.89 3.32
C LEU A 25 -10.88 -3.97 3.70
N ILE A 26 -10.96 -5.09 3.00
CA ILE A 26 -10.01 -6.19 3.13
C ILE A 26 -9.17 -6.15 1.87
N ILE A 27 -7.86 -5.95 2.05
CA ILE A 27 -6.89 -6.02 0.97
C ILE A 27 -6.22 -7.37 1.13
N GLU A 28 -6.44 -8.28 0.20
CA GLU A 28 -5.92 -9.65 0.29
C GLU A 28 -4.48 -9.73 -0.21
N HIS A 29 -4.12 -8.88 -1.17
CA HIS A 29 -2.79 -8.87 -1.76
C HIS A 29 -2.26 -7.44 -1.96
N PRO A 30 -0.92 -7.27 -1.98
CA PRO A 30 -0.32 -5.97 -2.30
C PRO A 30 -0.78 -5.44 -3.66
N ARG A 31 -0.97 -6.33 -4.66
CA ARG A 31 -1.40 -5.97 -6.03
C ARG A 31 -2.78 -5.31 -6.12
N ASP A 32 -3.62 -5.49 -5.09
CA ASP A 32 -4.95 -4.88 -5.06
C ASP A 32 -4.88 -3.38 -4.68
N LEU A 33 -3.67 -2.89 -4.37
CA LEU A 33 -3.39 -1.49 -4.12
C LEU A 33 -2.95 -0.78 -5.40
N ASP A 34 -3.58 0.35 -5.65
CA ASP A 34 -3.17 1.28 -6.69
C ASP A 34 -2.03 2.17 -6.18
N LEU A 35 -1.03 2.42 -7.02
CA LEU A 35 0.04 3.37 -6.72
C LEU A 35 -0.32 4.74 -7.32
N ARG A 36 -0.63 5.70 -6.45
CA ARG A 36 -0.72 7.10 -6.86
C ARG A 36 0.61 7.81 -6.71
N VAL A 37 0.98 8.52 -7.77
CA VAL A 37 2.17 9.34 -7.82
C VAL A 37 1.79 10.78 -7.49
N GLU A 38 2.18 11.28 -6.31
CA GLU A 38 1.96 12.68 -5.93
C GLU A 38 3.29 13.46 -5.98
N PRO A 39 3.34 14.63 -6.66
CA PRO A 39 4.49 15.52 -6.61
C PRO A 39 4.54 16.22 -5.25
N VAL A 40 5.64 16.04 -4.53
CA VAL A 40 5.89 16.73 -3.27
C VAL A 40 6.84 17.89 -3.52
N ASN A 41 6.33 19.11 -3.34
CA ASN A 41 7.13 20.33 -3.37
C ASN A 41 7.80 20.53 -2.01
N VAL A 42 9.10 20.30 -1.94
CA VAL A 42 9.91 20.63 -0.77
C VAL A 42 10.61 21.96 -1.04
N GLY A 43 10.15 23.03 -0.39
CA GLY A 43 10.87 24.31 -0.28
C GLY A 43 11.38 24.88 -1.62
N GLY A 44 10.55 24.84 -2.66
CA GLY A 44 10.79 25.55 -3.92
C GLY A 44 11.93 25.05 -4.82
N ARG A 45 12.60 23.91 -4.54
CA ARG A 45 13.77 23.51 -5.34
C ARG A 45 13.86 22.06 -5.82
N ARG A 46 13.06 21.12 -5.30
CA ARG A 46 13.07 19.72 -5.81
C ARG A 46 11.68 19.10 -5.75
N LEU A 47 11.15 18.71 -6.91
CA LEU A 47 9.96 17.88 -7.06
C LEU A 47 10.37 16.45 -6.75
N TYR A 48 9.97 15.95 -5.59
CA TYR A 48 10.09 14.53 -5.28
C TYR A 48 8.80 13.82 -5.66
N VAL A 49 8.93 12.68 -6.31
CA VAL A 49 7.82 11.84 -6.71
C VAL A 49 7.55 10.88 -5.56
N ARG A 50 6.42 11.05 -4.85
CA ARG A 50 6.03 10.12 -3.78
C ARG A 50 4.97 9.16 -4.31
N GLN A 51 5.30 7.87 -4.30
CA GLN A 51 4.33 6.80 -4.55
C GLN A 51 3.53 6.55 -3.26
N LEU A 52 2.22 6.52 -3.39
CA LEU A 52 1.28 6.31 -2.30
C LEU A 52 0.38 5.13 -2.62
N PRO A 53 0.38 4.07 -1.79
CA PRO A 53 -0.62 3.01 -1.90
C PRO A 53 -2.00 3.58 -1.55
N VAL A 54 -2.93 3.42 -2.48
CA VAL A 54 -4.33 3.72 -2.28
C VAL A 54 -5.16 2.49 -2.63
N VAL A 55 -6.34 2.40 -2.01
CA VAL A 55 -7.32 1.37 -2.35
C VAL A 55 -8.63 2.04 -2.72
N THR A 56 -9.22 1.64 -3.84
CA THR A 56 -10.54 2.12 -4.24
C THR A 56 -11.61 1.34 -3.47
N CYS A 57 -12.41 2.03 -2.66
CA CYS A 57 -13.50 1.38 -1.93
C CYS A 57 -14.57 0.89 -2.92
N PRO A 58 -14.91 -0.42 -2.97
CA PRO A 58 -15.91 -0.94 -3.91
C PRO A 58 -17.31 -0.40 -3.65
N GLN A 59 -17.58 0.05 -2.41
CA GLN A 59 -18.90 0.52 -1.99
C GLN A 59 -19.16 1.98 -2.36
N CYS A 60 -18.19 2.87 -2.13
CA CYS A 60 -18.36 4.30 -2.39
C CYS A 60 -17.56 4.80 -3.60
N LYS A 61 -16.77 3.93 -4.24
CA LYS A 61 -15.89 4.23 -5.38
C LYS A 61 -14.88 5.35 -5.14
N LYS A 62 -14.65 5.70 -3.86
CA LYS A 62 -13.65 6.70 -3.45
C LYS A 62 -12.38 6.02 -2.99
N GLU A 63 -11.26 6.69 -3.26
CA GLU A 63 -9.95 6.22 -2.87
C GLU A 63 -9.70 6.43 -1.38
N THR A 64 -9.18 5.40 -0.73
CA THR A 64 -8.74 5.47 0.66
C THR A 64 -7.23 5.29 0.68
N ARG A 65 -6.54 6.26 1.28
CA ARG A 65 -5.08 6.21 1.46
C ARG A 65 -4.76 5.33 2.66
N LEU A 66 -3.66 4.58 2.57
CA LEU A 66 -3.17 3.83 3.72
C LEU A 66 -2.57 4.79 4.79
N PRO A 67 -2.62 4.39 6.09
CA PRO A 67 -1.99 5.11 7.18
C PRO A 67 -0.48 5.23 6.97
N VAL A 68 0.10 6.38 7.34
CA VAL A 68 1.54 6.64 7.11
C VAL A 68 2.44 5.58 7.74
N ARG A 69 2.05 5.05 8.91
CA ARG A 69 2.81 4.02 9.64
C ARG A 69 2.98 2.72 8.87
N ASP A 70 1.97 2.36 8.07
CA ASP A 70 1.93 1.08 7.37
C ASP A 70 2.38 1.19 5.91
N ARG A 71 2.49 2.44 5.39
CA ARG A 71 2.89 2.70 4.00
C ARG A 71 4.22 2.07 3.65
N ASP A 72 5.23 2.27 4.50
CA ASP A 72 6.59 1.81 4.17
C ASP A 72 6.67 0.28 4.10
N ILE A 73 5.97 -0.40 5.00
CA ILE A 73 5.92 -1.88 5.04
C ILE A 73 5.12 -2.42 3.84
N VAL A 74 3.98 -1.79 3.52
CA VAL A 74 3.16 -2.16 2.36
C VAL A 74 3.89 -1.91 1.05
N MET A 75 4.59 -0.78 0.91
CA MET A 75 5.40 -0.46 -0.26
C MET A 75 6.57 -1.42 -0.42
N ASP A 76 7.29 -1.77 0.65
CA ASP A 76 8.37 -2.76 0.58
C ASP A 76 7.84 -4.10 0.07
N ARG A 77 6.67 -4.55 0.56
CA ARG A 77 6.05 -5.80 0.12
C ARG A 77 5.52 -5.70 -1.31
N TYR A 78 4.91 -4.58 -1.70
CA TYR A 78 4.46 -4.31 -3.08
C TYR A 78 5.63 -4.38 -4.07
N LEU A 79 6.78 -3.77 -3.74
CA LEU A 79 7.98 -3.79 -4.57
C LEU A 79 8.61 -5.18 -4.67
N ARG A 80 8.57 -5.97 -3.59
CA ARG A 80 9.02 -7.38 -3.60
C ARG A 80 8.11 -8.28 -4.43
N ASP A 81 6.80 -8.07 -4.36
CA ASP A 81 5.81 -8.83 -5.12
C ASP A 81 5.87 -8.45 -6.62
N GLY A 82 6.00 -7.16 -6.94
CA GLY A 82 6.22 -6.67 -8.30
C GLY A 82 7.52 -7.15 -8.94
N LYS A 83 8.56 -7.48 -8.16
CA LYS A 83 9.80 -8.12 -8.67
C LYS A 83 9.59 -9.55 -9.18
N ARG A 84 8.46 -10.21 -8.89
CA ARG A 84 8.11 -11.53 -9.44
C ARG A 84 7.36 -11.47 -10.77
N GLN A 85 7.03 -10.29 -11.28
CA GLN A 85 6.49 -10.11 -12.64
C GLN A 85 7.59 -9.59 -13.58
N LYS A 86 8.46 -10.48 -14.03
CA LYS A 86 9.20 -10.34 -15.30
C LYS A 86 9.27 -11.70 -15.98
#